data_AF-A0A0V0I3H8-F1
#
_entry.id   AF-A0A0V0I3H8-F1
#
_cell.length_a   1.000
_cell.length_b   1.000
_cell.length_c   1.000
_cell.angle_alpha   90.00
_cell.angle_beta   90.00
_cell.angle_gamma   90.00
#
_symmetry.space_group_name_H-M   'P 1'
#
loop_
_entity.id
_entity.type
_entity.pdbx_description
1 polymer ?
#
loop_
_entity_poly.entity_id
_entity_poly.type
_entity_poly.pdbx_seq_one_letter_code
_entity_poly.pdbx_strand_id
1 'polypeptide(L)'
;MSIGSALNDGSEPRMPENFTLGIPGYTCGVAVKIPPTKFHEDQGRRQTQAVATWDVICSYSQFRASSSPACCVSLSAFYSETIVPCSVCSCGCQGQPGAAQCVKRGEVPPVLQLGHNEPPTPILECTRHMCPIQVHWHVKQSYREYWRVKMTIRNLNLVRNYSQWNLVVLHPNLRSITQVFSFDYMPLDQYGDINDTGMFYGIKYYNDMLLQAGRSGVVQSELLLHKDAGIFTFNEGWMFPRKISFNGYECVLPSPDKYPMLPNISQFLAPSILTIIVFSFCLILTIF
;
A
#
# COMPACT_ATOMS: atom_id res chain seq x y z
N MET A 1 -26.16 -7.15 7.87
CA MET A 1 -25.67 -8.46 8.33
C MET A 1 -26.83 -9.44 8.17
N SER A 2 -26.68 -10.45 7.30
CA SER A 2 -27.70 -11.49 7.17
C SER A 2 -27.26 -12.67 8.03
N ILE A 3 -27.91 -12.83 9.17
CA ILE A 3 -27.82 -14.05 9.97
C ILE A 3 -28.54 -15.11 9.13
N GLY A 4 -27.86 -16.19 8.76
CA GLY A 4 -28.25 -17.12 7.70
C GLY A 4 -29.73 -17.56 7.66
N SER A 5 -30.16 -18.12 6.53
CA SER A 5 -31.53 -18.57 6.34
C SER A 5 -31.79 -19.90 7.06
N ALA A 6 -32.89 -19.99 7.81
CA ALA A 6 -33.39 -21.24 8.39
C ALA A 6 -34.88 -21.43 8.05
N LEU A 7 -35.26 -22.61 7.58
CA LEU A 7 -36.66 -23.01 7.39
C LEU A 7 -37.24 -23.43 8.75
N ASN A 8 -38.43 -22.91 9.08
CA ASN A 8 -39.08 -23.13 10.36
C ASN A 8 -40.22 -24.15 10.20
N ASP A 9 -40.08 -25.33 10.80
CA ASP A 9 -41.02 -26.47 10.64
C ASP A 9 -41.57 -26.98 12.00
N GLY A 10 -41.68 -26.09 12.99
CA GLY A 10 -42.37 -26.38 14.26
C GLY A 10 -41.67 -27.36 15.23
N SER A 11 -40.50 -27.90 14.86
CA SER A 11 -39.61 -28.68 15.73
C SER A 11 -38.25 -27.99 15.86
N GLU A 12 -37.39 -28.47 16.78
CA GLU A 12 -36.10 -27.89 17.23
C GLU A 12 -35.41 -26.92 16.24
N PRO A 13 -34.80 -25.82 16.75
CA PRO A 13 -34.17 -24.82 15.88
C PRO A 13 -33.11 -25.46 14.98
N ARG A 14 -33.41 -25.50 13.67
CA ARG A 14 -32.46 -25.98 12.65
C ARG A 14 -31.31 -25.00 12.51
N MET A 15 -30.13 -25.55 12.26
CA MET A 15 -28.94 -24.75 12.02
C MET A 15 -29.13 -23.90 10.76
N PRO A 16 -28.95 -22.56 10.84
CA PRO A 16 -29.02 -21.72 9.66
C PRO A 16 -27.87 -22.01 8.70
N GLU A 17 -28.10 -21.78 7.40
CA GLU A 17 -27.09 -21.89 6.36
C GLU A 17 -26.82 -20.53 5.71
N ASN A 18 -25.69 -20.40 5.00
CA ASN A 18 -25.28 -19.19 4.27
C ASN A 18 -25.11 -17.93 5.14
N PHE A 19 -24.28 -18.03 6.18
CA PHE A 19 -23.92 -16.87 7.00
C PHE A 19 -23.16 -15.83 6.16
N THR A 20 -23.68 -14.59 6.14
CA THR A 20 -23.00 -13.47 5.47
C THR A 20 -22.97 -12.24 6.37
N LEU A 21 -21.76 -11.71 6.59
CA LEU A 21 -21.59 -10.49 7.39
C LEU A 21 -22.12 -9.24 6.66
N GLY A 22 -22.43 -9.34 5.36
CA GLY A 22 -22.88 -8.22 4.54
C GLY A 22 -21.76 -7.21 4.23
N ILE A 23 -20.52 -7.60 4.48
CA ILE A 23 -19.30 -6.85 4.16
C ILE A 23 -18.44 -7.69 3.21
N PRO A 24 -17.87 -7.08 2.15
CA PRO A 24 -17.05 -7.81 1.18
C PRO A 24 -15.77 -8.35 1.83
N GLY A 25 -15.29 -9.48 1.32
CA GLY A 25 -14.03 -10.10 1.77
C GLY A 25 -14.15 -11.13 2.87
N TYR A 26 -15.27 -11.20 3.58
CA TYR A 26 -15.48 -12.23 4.59
C TYR A 26 -16.17 -13.45 4.02
N THR A 27 -15.61 -14.62 4.33
CA THR A 27 -16.22 -15.92 4.07
C THR A 27 -16.43 -16.64 5.38
N CYS A 28 -17.67 -16.99 5.67
CA CYS A 28 -18.02 -17.76 6.86
C CYS A 28 -18.03 -19.25 6.53
N GLY A 29 -17.44 -20.05 7.42
CA GLY A 29 -17.43 -21.49 7.33
C GLY A 29 -18.76 -22.13 7.78
N VAL A 30 -18.74 -23.45 7.87
CA VAL A 30 -19.88 -24.23 8.39
C VAL A 30 -20.03 -23.96 9.89
N ALA A 31 -21.26 -23.76 10.33
CA ALA A 31 -21.57 -23.53 11.74
C ALA A 31 -21.47 -24.83 12.57
N VAL A 32 -21.06 -24.69 13.82
CA VAL A 32 -20.95 -25.81 14.78
C VAL A 32 -21.89 -25.55 15.95
N LYS A 33 -22.73 -26.53 16.30
CA LYS A 33 -23.61 -26.42 17.47
C LYS A 33 -22.77 -26.44 18.75
N ILE A 34 -22.95 -25.42 19.58
CA ILE A 34 -22.29 -25.28 20.88
C ILE A 34 -23.34 -25.27 22.00
N PRO A 35 -22.94 -25.49 23.27
CA PRO A 35 -23.86 -25.40 24.40
C PRO A 35 -24.58 -24.03 24.42
N PRO A 36 -25.88 -23.99 24.78
CA PRO A 36 -26.63 -22.75 24.65
C PRO A 36 -26.08 -21.65 25.56
N THR A 37 -25.76 -20.51 24.95
CA THR A 37 -25.18 -19.36 25.65
C THR A 37 -26.24 -18.62 26.44
N LYS A 38 -25.78 -17.96 27.50
CA LYS A 38 -26.59 -17.08 28.33
C LYS A 38 -26.15 -15.64 28.09
N PHE A 39 -27.10 -14.76 27.83
CA PHE A 39 -26.84 -13.34 27.64
C PHE A 39 -27.65 -12.52 28.63
N HIS A 40 -27.11 -11.35 28.96
CA HIS A 40 -27.75 -10.43 29.90
C HIS A 40 -28.71 -9.51 29.17
N GLU A 41 -29.87 -9.34 29.76
CA GLU A 41 -30.95 -8.46 29.29
C GLU A 41 -31.25 -7.46 30.42
N ASP A 42 -31.92 -6.35 30.11
CA ASP A 42 -32.28 -5.30 31.09
C ASP A 42 -31.09 -4.75 31.89
N GLN A 43 -30.03 -4.31 31.21
CA GLN A 43 -28.82 -3.75 31.82
C GLN A 43 -28.15 -4.67 32.87
N GLY A 44 -28.29 -5.99 32.72
CA GLY A 44 -27.64 -6.98 33.59
C GLY A 44 -28.53 -7.55 34.69
N ARG A 45 -29.79 -7.09 34.82
CA ARG A 45 -30.71 -7.60 35.87
C ARG A 45 -31.29 -8.97 35.56
N ARG A 46 -31.40 -9.34 34.29
CA ARG A 46 -31.94 -10.63 33.85
C ARG A 46 -30.93 -11.37 33.00
N GLN A 47 -30.90 -12.68 33.14
CA GLN A 47 -30.10 -13.57 32.30
C GLN A 47 -31.05 -14.47 31.51
N THR A 48 -30.98 -14.38 30.18
CA THR A 48 -31.81 -15.17 29.25
C THR A 48 -30.90 -16.19 28.57
N GLN A 49 -31.37 -17.44 28.44
CA GLN A 49 -30.63 -18.51 27.78
C GLN A 49 -31.15 -18.70 26.36
N ALA A 50 -30.25 -18.78 25.39
CA ALA A 50 -30.61 -19.11 24.02
C ALA A 50 -31.16 -20.55 23.93
N VAL A 51 -32.11 -20.79 23.03
CA VAL A 51 -32.65 -22.15 22.79
C VAL A 51 -31.59 -23.05 22.14
N ALA A 52 -30.79 -22.48 21.24
CA ALA A 52 -29.62 -23.10 20.65
C ALA A 52 -28.59 -22.02 20.32
N THR A 53 -27.33 -22.41 20.28
CA THR A 53 -26.24 -21.53 19.88
C THR A 53 -25.35 -22.25 18.89
N TRP A 54 -24.91 -21.52 17.87
CA TRP A 54 -23.98 -22.02 16.87
C TRP A 54 -22.77 -21.10 16.83
N ASP A 55 -21.59 -21.70 16.76
CA ASP A 55 -20.33 -21.00 16.52
C ASP A 55 -20.01 -21.01 15.03
N VAL A 56 -19.58 -19.86 14.51
CA VAL A 56 -19.28 -19.66 13.10
C VAL A 56 -17.98 -18.87 12.97
N ILE A 57 -17.00 -19.48 12.30
CA ILE A 57 -15.73 -18.81 12.00
C ILE A 57 -15.86 -18.12 10.64
N CYS A 58 -15.71 -16.80 10.63
CA CYS A 58 -15.62 -16.00 9.41
C CYS A 58 -14.20 -15.49 9.21
N SER A 59 -13.59 -15.86 8.08
CA SER A 59 -12.24 -15.45 7.71
C SER A 59 -12.27 -14.32 6.68
N TYR A 60 -11.41 -13.32 6.84
CA TYR A 60 -11.24 -12.24 5.87
C TYR A 60 -10.19 -12.61 4.81
N SER A 61 -10.49 -12.33 3.54
CA SER A 61 -9.58 -12.47 2.41
C SER A 61 -9.60 -11.20 1.56
N GLN A 62 -8.43 -10.58 1.41
CA GLN A 62 -8.28 -9.35 0.61
C GLN A 62 -8.69 -9.57 -0.86
N PHE A 63 -8.35 -10.72 -1.44
CA PHE A 63 -8.72 -11.08 -2.81
C PHE A 63 -10.22 -11.20 -3.04
N ARG A 64 -10.98 -11.53 -1.98
CA ARG A 64 -12.46 -11.53 -2.02
C ARG A 64 -13.05 -10.18 -1.66
N ALA A 65 -12.30 -9.33 -0.95
CA ALA A 65 -12.74 -8.00 -0.56
C ALA A 65 -12.76 -7.03 -1.74
N SER A 66 -11.81 -7.19 -2.66
CA SER A 66 -11.73 -6.41 -3.88
C SER A 66 -11.15 -7.24 -5.01
N SER A 67 -11.74 -7.15 -6.19
CA SER A 67 -11.21 -7.76 -7.42
C SER A 67 -9.99 -7.02 -7.97
N SER A 68 -9.79 -5.76 -7.58
CA SER A 68 -8.65 -4.94 -7.97
C SER A 68 -7.88 -4.41 -6.74
N PRO A 69 -6.54 -4.32 -6.83
CA PRO A 69 -5.73 -3.67 -5.81
C PRO A 69 -6.20 -2.22 -5.55
N ALA A 70 -6.04 -1.74 -4.31
CA ALA A 70 -6.45 -0.38 -3.94
C ALA A 70 -5.35 0.67 -4.16
N CYS A 71 -4.10 0.25 -4.35
CA CYS A 71 -2.97 1.15 -4.45
C CYS A 71 -1.84 0.59 -5.30
N CYS A 72 -1.00 1.49 -5.80
CA CYS A 72 0.24 1.15 -6.48
C CYS A 72 1.41 1.95 -5.91
N VAL A 73 2.62 1.43 -6.11
CA VAL A 73 3.86 2.05 -5.67
C VAL A 73 4.67 2.50 -6.88
N SER A 74 5.26 3.69 -6.78
CA SER A 74 6.26 4.20 -7.71
C SER A 74 7.55 4.49 -6.95
N LEU A 75 8.69 4.25 -7.60
CA LEU A 75 10.00 4.25 -6.97
C LEU A 75 10.94 5.23 -7.67
N SER A 76 11.78 5.90 -6.90
CA SER A 76 12.84 6.74 -7.44
C SER A 76 14.02 6.84 -6.48
N ALA A 77 15.19 7.22 -6.99
CA ALA A 77 16.38 7.41 -6.18
C ALA A 77 17.23 8.56 -6.70
N PHE A 78 18.00 9.20 -5.82
CA PHE A 78 18.86 10.34 -6.15
C PHE A 78 19.96 10.03 -7.18
N TYR A 79 20.34 8.76 -7.33
CA TYR A 79 21.35 8.30 -8.29
C TYR A 79 20.74 7.86 -9.63
N SER A 80 19.43 7.99 -9.81
CA SER A 80 18.73 7.60 -11.03
C SER A 80 17.93 8.78 -11.58
N GLU A 81 18.12 9.08 -12.86
CA GLU A 81 17.39 10.16 -13.54
C GLU A 81 15.94 9.79 -13.87
N THR A 82 15.61 8.50 -13.80
CA THR A 82 14.28 7.99 -14.15
C THR A 82 13.48 7.62 -12.91
N ILE A 83 12.18 7.90 -12.97
CA ILE A 83 11.21 7.44 -11.98
C ILE A 83 10.60 6.15 -12.51
N VAL A 84 10.57 5.12 -11.68
CA VAL A 84 9.88 3.86 -11.97
C VAL A 84 8.41 4.06 -11.62
N PRO A 85 7.52 4.20 -12.61
CA PRO A 85 6.12 4.48 -12.36
C PRO A 85 5.41 3.21 -11.87
N CYS A 86 4.19 3.38 -11.36
CA CYS A 86 3.27 2.26 -11.22
C CYS A 86 3.07 1.55 -12.56
N SER A 87 2.95 0.21 -12.55
CA SER A 87 2.65 -0.55 -13.75
C SER A 87 1.31 -0.14 -14.37
N VAL A 88 1.22 -0.24 -15.69
CA VAL A 88 -0.01 0.08 -16.43
C VAL A 88 -1.13 -0.86 -15.96
N CYS A 89 -2.31 -0.31 -15.70
CA CYS A 89 -3.48 -1.01 -15.20
C CYS A 89 -3.30 -1.81 -13.89
N SER A 90 -2.43 -1.37 -12.98
CA SER A 90 -2.29 -2.00 -11.64
C SER A 90 -3.63 -2.24 -10.91
N CYS A 91 -4.60 -1.34 -11.07
CA CYS A 91 -5.90 -1.42 -10.41
C CYS A 91 -7.06 -1.59 -11.39
N GLY A 92 -6.79 -2.16 -12.57
CA GLY A 92 -7.75 -2.43 -13.63
C GLY A 92 -7.65 -1.45 -14.81
N CYS A 93 -7.82 -1.96 -16.04
CA CYS A 93 -7.87 -1.12 -17.24
C CYS A 93 -9.28 -0.56 -17.48
N GLN A 94 -9.37 0.61 -18.11
CA GLN A 94 -10.65 1.12 -18.62
C GLN A 94 -11.34 0.07 -19.52
N GLY A 95 -12.65 -0.12 -19.32
CA GLY A 95 -13.45 -1.07 -20.11
C GLY A 95 -13.48 -2.50 -19.57
N GLN A 96 -12.75 -2.82 -18.49
CA GLN A 96 -12.87 -4.10 -17.79
C GLN A 96 -13.95 -4.07 -16.70
N PRO A 97 -14.68 -5.18 -16.48
CA PRO A 97 -15.64 -5.28 -15.39
C PRO A 97 -14.95 -5.09 -14.03
N GLY A 98 -15.41 -4.12 -13.24
CA GLY A 98 -14.81 -3.75 -11.94
C GLY A 98 -13.75 -2.64 -12.00
N ALA A 99 -13.43 -2.11 -13.18
CA ALA A 99 -12.55 -0.95 -13.30
C ALA A 99 -13.26 0.34 -12.92
N ALA A 100 -12.60 1.18 -12.13
CA ALA A 100 -13.11 2.49 -11.74
C ALA A 100 -13.24 3.42 -12.96
N GLN A 101 -14.33 4.19 -13.02
CA GLN A 101 -14.45 5.28 -13.98
C GLN A 101 -13.43 6.35 -13.64
N CYS A 102 -12.82 6.98 -14.64
CA CYS A 102 -11.94 8.12 -14.41
C CYS A 102 -12.34 9.33 -15.26
N VAL A 103 -11.92 10.50 -14.78
CA VAL A 103 -12.17 11.80 -15.38
C VAL A 103 -10.81 12.43 -15.70
N LYS A 104 -10.65 12.95 -16.93
CA LYS A 104 -9.41 13.62 -17.32
C LYS A 104 -9.37 15.02 -16.69
N ARG A 105 -8.16 15.56 -16.49
CA ARG A 105 -8.00 16.93 -16.00
C ARG A 105 -8.68 17.92 -16.95
N GLY A 106 -9.57 18.74 -16.40
CA GLY A 106 -10.32 19.75 -17.15
C GLY A 106 -11.71 19.30 -17.61
N GLU A 107 -12.05 18.02 -17.48
CA GLU A 107 -13.41 17.52 -17.69
C GLU A 107 -14.20 17.64 -16.38
N VAL A 108 -15.50 17.95 -16.49
CA VAL A 108 -16.39 18.01 -15.32
C VAL A 108 -16.72 16.57 -14.91
N PRO A 109 -16.43 16.15 -13.66
CA PRO A 109 -16.81 14.83 -13.22
C PRO A 109 -18.34 14.67 -13.29
N PRO A 110 -18.87 13.53 -13.73
CA PRO A 110 -20.30 13.25 -13.67
C PRO A 110 -20.69 13.02 -12.19
N VAL A 111 -20.88 14.10 -11.44
CA VAL A 111 -21.16 14.07 -9.99
C VAL A 111 -22.64 13.77 -9.69
N LEU A 112 -23.48 13.52 -10.69
CA LEU A 112 -24.93 13.45 -10.52
C LEU A 112 -25.50 12.16 -11.10
N GLN A 113 -25.32 11.03 -10.41
CA GLN A 113 -26.14 9.82 -10.58
C GLN A 113 -25.92 8.71 -9.53
N LEU A 114 -25.32 9.00 -8.36
CA LEU A 114 -25.22 7.97 -7.32
C LEU A 114 -26.59 7.78 -6.65
N GLY A 115 -27.22 6.64 -6.91
CA GLY A 115 -28.40 6.18 -6.18
C GLY A 115 -28.08 6.06 -4.68
N HIS A 116 -29.03 6.47 -3.84
CA HIS A 116 -28.86 6.65 -2.39
C HIS A 116 -28.48 5.37 -1.60
N ASN A 117 -28.44 4.19 -2.23
CA ASN A 117 -28.38 2.89 -1.55
C ASN A 117 -27.17 2.02 -1.96
N GLU A 118 -26.28 2.47 -2.85
CA GLU A 118 -25.06 1.75 -3.21
C GLU A 118 -23.79 2.50 -2.76
N PRO A 119 -22.73 1.79 -2.33
CA PRO A 119 -21.47 2.43 -1.97
C PRO A 119 -20.93 3.22 -3.18
N PRO A 120 -20.44 4.45 -2.97
CA PRO A 120 -19.98 5.29 -4.07
C PRO A 120 -18.96 4.58 -4.95
N THR A 121 -19.28 4.40 -6.24
CA THR A 121 -18.31 3.91 -7.20
C THR A 121 -17.15 4.90 -7.25
N PRO A 122 -15.89 4.48 -7.02
CA PRO A 122 -14.77 5.39 -7.00
C PRO A 122 -14.61 6.02 -8.39
N ILE A 123 -14.67 7.35 -8.45
CA ILE A 123 -14.33 8.13 -9.65
C ILE A 123 -12.90 8.63 -9.47
N LEU A 124 -12.02 8.30 -10.41
CA LEU A 124 -10.59 8.59 -10.30
C LEU A 124 -10.13 9.72 -11.23
N GLU A 125 -9.04 10.37 -10.90
CA GLU A 125 -8.24 11.13 -11.87
C GLU A 125 -7.59 10.14 -12.85
N CYS A 126 -7.77 10.34 -14.16
CA CYS A 126 -7.25 9.41 -15.14
C CYS A 126 -5.71 9.31 -15.10
N THR A 127 -5.22 8.08 -14.90
CA THR A 127 -3.81 7.73 -14.90
C THR A 127 -3.59 6.42 -15.65
N ARG A 128 -2.35 6.09 -16.02
CA ARG A 128 -2.06 4.81 -16.70
C ARG A 128 -2.28 3.58 -15.82
N HIS A 129 -2.18 3.72 -14.50
CA HIS A 129 -2.28 2.61 -13.53
C HIS A 129 -3.68 2.47 -12.92
N MET A 130 -4.53 3.50 -13.02
CA MET A 130 -5.93 3.51 -12.59
C MET A 130 -6.17 3.18 -11.11
N CYS A 131 -5.18 3.45 -10.26
CA CYS A 131 -5.28 3.19 -8.81
C CYS A 131 -5.82 4.40 -8.06
N PRO A 132 -6.71 4.21 -7.06
CA PRO A 132 -7.21 5.30 -6.24
C PRO A 132 -6.13 5.94 -5.37
N ILE A 133 -5.15 5.15 -4.91
CA ILE A 133 -4.03 5.64 -4.12
C ILE A 133 -2.72 5.34 -4.84
N GLN A 134 -1.84 6.33 -4.88
CA GLN A 134 -0.48 6.20 -5.36
C GLN A 134 0.47 6.50 -4.20
N VAL A 135 1.34 5.54 -3.89
CA VAL A 135 2.44 5.74 -2.95
C VAL A 135 3.73 5.94 -3.76
N HIS A 136 4.49 6.98 -3.46
CA HIS A 136 5.79 7.23 -4.06
C HIS A 136 6.87 7.12 -2.99
N TRP A 137 7.83 6.24 -3.23
CA TRP A 137 9.00 6.03 -2.38
C TRP A 137 10.24 6.57 -3.09
N HIS A 138 10.84 7.60 -2.51
CA HIS A 138 12.00 8.28 -3.07
C HIS A 138 13.19 8.20 -2.12
N VAL A 139 14.29 7.59 -2.56
CA VAL A 139 15.57 7.65 -1.85
C VAL A 139 16.22 9.01 -2.14
N LYS A 140 16.16 9.95 -1.19
CA LYS A 140 16.62 11.33 -1.37
C LYS A 140 18.12 11.48 -1.31
N GLN A 141 18.75 10.86 -0.32
CA GLN A 141 20.17 11.08 -0.05
C GLN A 141 20.73 9.98 0.83
N SER A 142 22.02 9.71 0.68
CA SER A 142 22.77 8.81 1.55
C SER A 142 23.97 9.56 2.14
N TYR A 143 24.06 9.63 3.47
CA TYR A 143 25.19 10.18 4.22
C TYR A 143 26.14 9.07 4.65
N ARG A 144 27.11 9.36 5.53
CA ARG A 144 28.04 8.35 6.05
C ARG A 144 27.32 7.28 6.89
N GLU A 145 26.56 7.70 7.89
CA GLU A 145 25.90 6.81 8.87
C GLU A 145 24.39 6.70 8.66
N TYR A 146 23.78 7.65 7.95
CA TYR A 146 22.34 7.73 7.77
C TYR A 146 21.97 7.80 6.31
N TRP A 147 20.72 7.48 6.00
CA TRP A 147 20.13 7.72 4.70
C TRP A 147 18.72 8.26 4.86
N ARG A 148 18.28 9.02 3.86
CA ARG A 148 17.02 9.75 3.89
C ARG A 148 16.10 9.27 2.79
N VAL A 149 14.88 8.94 3.18
CA VAL A 149 13.79 8.57 2.27
C VAL A 149 12.69 9.61 2.38
N LYS A 150 12.03 9.90 1.27
CA LYS A 150 10.78 10.64 1.25
C LYS A 150 9.67 9.72 0.73
N MET A 151 8.62 9.58 1.52
CA MET A 151 7.40 8.93 1.08
C MET A 151 6.34 9.99 0.75
N THR A 152 5.54 9.74 -0.27
CA THR A 152 4.41 10.60 -0.66
C THR A 152 3.22 9.71 -0.94
N ILE A 153 2.09 9.98 -0.29
CA ILE A 153 0.82 9.30 -0.53
C ILE A 153 -0.07 10.29 -1.24
N ARG A 154 -0.55 9.93 -2.42
CA ARG A 154 -1.45 10.74 -3.23
C ARG A 154 -2.78 10.02 -3.40
N ASN A 155 -3.85 10.75 -3.11
CA ASN A 155 -5.21 10.33 -3.42
C ASN A 155 -5.58 10.80 -4.82
N LEU A 156 -6.00 9.86 -5.65
CA LEU A 156 -6.49 10.07 -7.00
C LEU A 156 -8.00 9.85 -7.09
N ASN A 157 -8.68 9.56 -5.99
CA ASN A 157 -10.13 9.47 -5.92
C ASN A 157 -10.77 10.86 -5.78
N LEU A 158 -11.70 11.20 -6.66
CA LEU A 158 -12.39 12.49 -6.72
C LEU A 158 -13.57 12.62 -5.75
N VAL A 159 -14.10 11.50 -5.25
CA VAL A 159 -15.33 11.45 -4.42
C VAL A 159 -15.08 10.93 -3.01
N ARG A 160 -13.86 10.47 -2.71
CA ARG A 160 -13.54 9.81 -1.43
C ARG A 160 -12.35 10.47 -0.73
N ASN A 161 -12.59 10.82 0.53
CA ASN A 161 -11.55 11.17 1.50
C ASN A 161 -11.19 9.95 2.35
N TYR A 162 -9.97 9.90 2.87
CA TYR A 162 -9.51 8.87 3.81
C TYR A 162 -9.15 9.51 5.15
N SER A 163 -10.02 9.34 6.15
CA SER A 163 -9.76 9.69 7.54
C SER A 163 -8.95 8.59 8.24
N GLN A 164 -8.07 8.96 9.17
CA GLN A 164 -7.25 8.04 9.97
C GLN A 164 -6.54 7.00 9.10
N TRP A 165 -6.03 7.46 7.95
CA TRP A 165 -5.34 6.59 7.03
C TRP A 165 -4.08 6.02 7.68
N ASN A 166 -3.73 4.79 7.29
CA ASN A 166 -2.50 4.15 7.69
C ASN A 166 -1.76 3.56 6.49
N LEU A 167 -0.44 3.57 6.59
CA LEU A 167 0.48 2.99 5.63
C LEU A 167 1.39 2.04 6.39
N VAL A 168 1.35 0.76 6.07
CA VAL A 168 2.27 -0.24 6.63
C VAL A 168 3.33 -0.55 5.58
N VAL A 169 4.59 -0.45 5.99
CA VAL A 169 5.75 -0.70 5.14
C VAL A 169 6.58 -1.82 5.75
N LEU A 170 6.97 -2.76 4.90
CA LEU A 170 7.93 -3.81 5.22
C LEU A 170 9.27 -3.46 4.59
N HIS A 171 10.29 -3.20 5.41
CA HIS A 171 11.64 -2.96 4.96
C HIS A 171 12.64 -3.29 6.08
N PRO A 172 13.69 -4.10 5.82
CA PRO A 172 14.62 -4.57 6.85
C PRO A 172 15.20 -3.48 7.75
N ASN A 173 15.50 -2.30 7.17
CA ASN A 173 16.07 -1.17 7.91
C ASN A 173 15.08 -0.35 8.74
N LEU A 174 13.79 -0.70 8.80
CA LEU A 174 12.82 -0.01 9.68
C LEU A 174 13.09 -0.27 11.16
N ARG A 175 13.78 -1.36 11.50
CA ARG A 175 14.26 -1.64 12.85
C ARG A 175 15.25 -0.59 13.39
N SER A 176 15.91 0.14 12.47
CA SER A 176 16.93 1.15 12.78
C SER A 176 16.47 2.55 12.35
N ILE A 177 15.19 2.84 12.59
CA ILE A 177 14.62 4.16 12.33
C ILE A 177 15.12 5.16 13.37
N THR A 178 15.63 6.30 12.89
CA THR A 178 16.13 7.36 13.77
C THR A 178 15.08 8.42 13.97
N GLN A 179 14.41 8.84 12.89
CA GLN A 179 13.42 9.89 12.93
C GLN A 179 12.41 9.76 11.80
N VAL A 180 11.15 10.06 12.11
CA VAL A 180 10.06 10.19 11.16
C VAL A 180 9.56 11.62 11.21
N PHE A 181 9.46 12.27 10.05
CA PHE A 181 9.00 13.64 9.93
C PHE A 181 7.57 13.66 9.41
N SER A 182 6.74 14.54 9.95
CA SER A 182 5.37 14.83 9.50
C SER A 182 4.33 13.71 9.65
N PHE A 183 4.71 12.47 9.94
CA PHE A 183 3.82 11.35 10.29
C PHE A 183 4.16 10.79 11.67
N ASP A 184 3.18 10.16 12.30
CA ASP A 184 3.43 9.29 13.45
C ASP A 184 3.86 7.90 12.98
N TYR A 185 4.65 7.22 13.80
CA TYR A 185 5.22 5.91 13.51
C TYR A 185 5.03 4.95 14.68
N MET A 186 4.62 3.73 14.36
CA MET A 186 4.49 2.63 15.30
C MET A 186 5.16 1.38 14.69
N PRO A 187 6.19 0.80 15.34
CA PRO A 187 6.71 -0.49 14.93
C PRO A 187 5.65 -1.58 15.15
N LEU A 188 5.58 -2.57 14.25
CA LEU A 188 4.67 -3.71 14.36
C LEU A 188 5.48 -4.98 14.65
N ASP A 189 5.64 -5.30 15.93
CA ASP A 189 6.45 -6.39 16.51
C ASP A 189 5.60 -7.59 16.96
N GLN A 190 4.49 -7.87 16.27
CA GLN A 190 3.46 -8.83 16.70
C GLN A 190 3.95 -10.29 16.82
N TYR A 191 5.10 -10.64 16.23
CA TYR A 191 5.68 -11.99 16.28
C TYR A 191 7.18 -11.95 16.63
N GLY A 192 7.52 -11.49 17.83
CA GLY A 192 8.88 -11.62 18.39
C GLY A 192 9.92 -10.69 17.76
N ASP A 193 11.10 -11.22 17.41
CA ASP A 193 12.33 -10.47 17.04
C ASP A 193 12.28 -9.75 15.67
N ILE A 194 11.15 -9.78 14.97
CA ILE A 194 11.03 -9.27 13.59
C ILE A 194 10.47 -7.84 13.63
N ASN A 195 11.38 -6.87 13.70
CA ASN A 195 11.06 -5.42 13.73
C ASN A 195 11.25 -4.75 12.37
N ASP A 196 11.01 -5.48 11.27
CA ASP A 196 11.19 -4.97 9.90
C ASP A 196 9.92 -4.32 9.31
N THR A 197 8.84 -4.29 10.09
CA THR A 197 7.54 -3.76 9.70
C THR A 197 7.17 -2.55 10.53
N GLY A 198 6.79 -1.46 9.86
CA GLY A 198 6.41 -0.22 10.51
C GLY A 198 5.09 0.32 9.96
N MET A 199 4.24 0.81 10.86
CA MET A 199 3.01 1.50 10.55
C MET A 199 3.21 3.01 10.66
N PHE A 200 2.82 3.72 9.62
CA PHE A 200 2.79 5.18 9.55
C PHE A 200 1.36 5.65 9.48
N TYR A 201 1.04 6.72 10.19
CA TYR A 201 -0.30 7.30 10.18
C TYR A 201 -0.25 8.82 10.37
N GLY A 202 -1.35 9.48 10.01
CA GLY A 202 -1.45 10.93 10.10
C GLY A 202 -1.54 11.44 11.54
N ILE A 203 -0.90 12.57 11.79
CA ILE A 203 -0.97 13.32 13.04
C ILE A 203 -2.33 14.01 13.11
N LYS A 204 -3.00 13.85 14.26
CA LYS A 204 -4.33 14.41 14.51
C LYS A 204 -4.35 15.92 14.27
N TYR A 205 -5.35 16.41 13.54
CA TYR A 205 -5.51 17.84 13.17
C TYR A 205 -4.43 18.43 12.25
N TYR A 206 -3.50 17.62 11.74
CA TYR A 206 -2.49 18.08 10.78
C TYR A 206 -2.66 17.39 9.43
N ASN A 207 -2.56 16.06 9.40
CA ASN A 207 -2.66 15.26 8.19
C ASN A 207 -3.34 13.90 8.44
N ASP A 208 -4.14 13.80 9.49
CA ASP A 208 -5.02 12.66 9.80
C ASP A 208 -6.14 12.46 8.77
N MET A 209 -6.31 13.39 7.83
CA MET A 209 -7.22 13.29 6.70
C MET A 209 -6.48 13.44 5.37
N LEU A 210 -6.55 12.42 4.54
CA LEU A 210 -6.10 12.46 3.14
C LEU A 210 -7.31 12.82 2.26
N LEU A 211 -7.34 14.07 1.81
CA LEU A 211 -8.43 14.62 1.00
C LEU A 211 -8.47 14.01 -0.40
N GLN A 212 -9.60 14.19 -1.09
CA GLN A 212 -9.82 13.80 -2.48
C GLN A 212 -8.79 14.39 -3.45
N ALA A 213 -8.78 13.85 -4.66
CA ALA A 213 -7.84 14.23 -5.71
C ALA A 213 -7.82 15.74 -5.96
N GLY A 214 -6.62 16.29 -6.03
CA GLY A 214 -6.38 17.72 -6.16
C GLY A 214 -5.07 18.15 -5.53
N ARG A 215 -4.89 19.46 -5.31
CA ARG A 215 -3.67 20.02 -4.70
C ARG A 215 -3.47 19.58 -3.26
N SER A 216 -4.57 19.40 -2.52
CA SER A 216 -4.56 19.01 -1.10
C SER A 216 -4.72 17.50 -0.88
N GLY A 217 -4.84 16.70 -1.95
CA GLY A 217 -4.98 15.24 -1.89
C GLY A 217 -3.64 14.51 -1.80
N VAL A 218 -2.65 15.12 -1.12
CA VAL A 218 -1.28 14.60 -1.03
C VAL A 218 -0.77 14.80 0.40
N VAL A 219 -0.21 13.75 0.98
CA VAL A 219 0.53 13.80 2.25
C VAL A 219 1.94 13.28 2.05
N GLN A 220 2.92 13.86 2.75
CA GLN A 220 4.34 13.54 2.60
C GLN A 220 5.02 13.41 3.94
N SER A 221 5.99 12.51 4.00
CA SER A 221 6.86 12.31 5.16
C SER A 221 8.29 12.06 4.70
N GLU A 222 9.24 12.43 5.54
CA GLU A 222 10.63 12.05 5.39
C GLU A 222 11.01 11.07 6.52
N LEU A 223 11.87 10.12 6.18
CA LEU A 223 12.46 9.16 7.11
C LEU A 223 13.96 9.39 7.17
N LEU A 224 14.50 9.42 8.38
CA LEU A 224 15.93 9.29 8.63
C LEU A 224 16.19 7.92 9.24
N LEU A 225 17.03 7.15 8.56
CA LEU A 225 17.30 5.75 8.85
C LEU A 225 18.79 5.58 9.06
N HIS A 226 19.18 4.94 10.17
CA HIS A 226 20.57 4.59 10.42
C HIS A 226 20.99 3.43 9.50
N LYS A 227 22.23 3.45 9.01
CA LYS A 227 22.77 2.39 8.16
C LYS A 227 23.28 1.25 9.01
N ASP A 228 22.60 0.12 8.95
CA ASP A 228 23.06 -1.09 9.64
C ASP A 228 24.33 -1.63 8.99
N ALA A 229 25.41 -1.69 9.77
CA ALA A 229 26.68 -2.25 9.32
C ALA A 229 26.49 -3.71 8.86
N GLY A 230 26.95 -4.02 7.64
CA GLY A 230 26.87 -5.34 7.04
C GLY A 230 25.56 -5.69 6.34
N ILE A 231 24.52 -4.85 6.44
CA ILE A 231 23.21 -5.11 5.82
C ILE A 231 22.85 -4.01 4.82
N PHE A 232 23.19 -2.76 5.11
CA PHE A 232 22.93 -1.65 4.21
C PHE A 232 23.69 -1.81 2.90
N THR A 233 22.97 -1.82 1.78
CA THR A 233 23.53 -1.87 0.43
C THR A 233 22.67 -1.10 -0.56
N PHE A 234 23.29 -0.63 -1.64
CA PHE A 234 22.60 -0.06 -2.79
C PHE A 234 22.25 -1.11 -3.85
N ASN A 235 22.76 -2.33 -3.69
CA ASN A 235 22.63 -3.38 -4.69
C ASN A 235 21.22 -3.99 -4.66
N GLU A 236 20.81 -4.56 -5.80
CA GLU A 236 19.61 -5.40 -5.93
C GLU A 236 18.32 -4.75 -5.40
N GLY A 237 18.26 -3.41 -5.40
CA GLY A 237 17.07 -2.69 -4.96
C GLY A 237 16.80 -2.76 -3.45
N TRP A 238 17.80 -3.09 -2.63
CA TRP A 238 17.63 -3.24 -1.18
C TRP A 238 17.02 -2.00 -0.48
N MET A 239 17.26 -0.79 -1.03
CA MET A 239 16.75 0.48 -0.48
C MET A 239 15.23 0.68 -0.62
N PHE A 240 14.57 -0.21 -1.34
CA PHE A 240 13.16 -0.13 -1.66
C PHE A 240 12.37 -1.10 -0.79
N PRO A 241 11.14 -0.73 -0.41
CA PRO A 241 10.31 -1.55 0.46
C PRO A 241 9.98 -2.88 -0.22
N ARG A 242 9.91 -3.96 0.58
CA ARG A 242 9.52 -5.30 0.10
C ARG A 242 8.02 -5.43 -0.07
N LYS A 243 7.26 -4.73 0.78
CA LYS A 243 5.80 -4.71 0.78
C LYS A 243 5.30 -3.38 1.32
N ILE A 244 4.21 -2.90 0.74
CA ILE A 244 3.48 -1.73 1.23
C ILE A 244 2.00 -2.09 1.26
N SER A 245 1.29 -1.70 2.33
CA SER A 245 -0.16 -1.73 2.36
C SER A 245 -0.72 -0.39 2.83
N PHE A 246 -1.86 -0.01 2.27
CA PHE A 246 -2.57 1.22 2.62
C PHE A 246 -3.97 0.86 3.14
N ASN A 247 -4.31 1.28 4.35
CA ASN A 247 -5.58 0.92 5.01
C ASN A 247 -5.88 -0.58 5.00
N GLY A 248 -4.84 -1.40 5.17
CA GLY A 248 -4.94 -2.87 5.16
C GLY A 248 -4.98 -3.53 3.78
N TYR A 249 -5.00 -2.77 2.68
CA TYR A 249 -4.93 -3.31 1.31
C TYR A 249 -3.50 -3.30 0.79
N GLU A 250 -3.03 -4.45 0.29
CA GLU A 250 -1.71 -4.57 -0.32
C GLU A 250 -1.60 -3.76 -1.63
N CYS A 251 -0.52 -2.98 -1.74
CA CYS A 251 -0.23 -2.18 -2.93
C CYS A 251 0.60 -2.97 -3.95
N VAL A 252 0.38 -2.70 -5.23
CA VAL A 252 1.20 -3.28 -6.31
C VAL A 252 2.54 -2.56 -6.41
N LEU A 253 3.64 -3.27 -6.13
CA LEU A 253 4.99 -2.77 -6.37
C LEU A 253 5.44 -3.08 -7.82
N PRO A 254 6.34 -2.27 -8.41
CA PRO A 254 6.99 -2.61 -9.67
C PRO A 254 7.80 -3.93 -9.54
N SER A 255 8.10 -4.58 -10.68
CA SER A 255 9.04 -5.72 -10.68
C SER A 255 10.42 -5.26 -10.18
N PRO A 256 11.12 -6.06 -9.35
CA PRO A 256 12.47 -5.76 -8.89
C PRO A 256 13.47 -5.43 -10.01
N ASP A 257 13.34 -6.05 -11.18
CA ASP A 257 14.21 -5.78 -12.35
C ASP A 257 14.11 -4.35 -12.87
N LYS A 258 13.03 -3.65 -12.53
CA LYS A 258 12.78 -2.27 -12.92
C LYS A 258 13.21 -1.27 -11.86
N TYR A 259 13.71 -1.70 -10.70
CA TYR A 259 14.05 -0.78 -9.62
C TYR A 259 15.17 0.16 -10.07
N PRO A 260 15.23 1.40 -9.55
CA PRO A 260 16.36 2.28 -9.82
C PRO A 260 17.65 1.58 -9.41
N MET A 261 18.54 1.31 -10.37
CA MET A 261 19.84 0.72 -10.13
C MET A 261 20.92 1.79 -10.17
N LEU A 262 22.01 1.56 -9.45
CA LEU A 262 23.21 2.38 -9.60
C LEU A 262 23.70 2.28 -11.06
N PRO A 263 24.14 3.39 -11.67
CA PRO A 263 24.74 3.33 -12.99
C PRO A 263 25.94 2.38 -12.96
N ASN A 264 25.94 1.38 -13.85
CA ASN A 264 27.11 0.52 -14.04
C ASN A 264 28.24 1.36 -14.62
N ILE A 265 29.18 1.80 -13.78
CA ILE A 265 30.40 2.50 -14.19
C ILE A 265 31.38 1.46 -14.78
N SER A 266 30.98 0.79 -15.86
CA SER A 266 31.85 -0.14 -16.61
C SER A 266 31.98 0.24 -18.09
N GLN A 267 31.55 1.45 -18.48
CA GLN A 267 31.65 1.95 -19.86
C GLN A 267 32.22 3.38 -19.95
N PHE A 268 33.10 3.77 -19.02
CA PHE A 268 33.99 4.87 -19.36
C PHE A 268 34.97 4.36 -20.40
N LEU A 269 34.86 4.91 -21.60
CA LEU A 269 35.79 4.78 -22.72
C LEU A 269 37.22 4.73 -22.17
N ALA A 270 37.82 3.54 -22.13
CA ALA A 270 39.26 3.45 -22.05
C ALA A 270 39.79 4.32 -23.19
N PRO A 271 40.65 5.33 -22.94
CA PRO A 271 41.24 6.08 -24.02
C PRO A 271 41.88 5.05 -24.96
N SER A 272 41.46 5.08 -26.22
CA SER A 272 41.99 4.18 -27.23
C SER A 272 43.52 4.22 -27.15
N ILE A 273 44.17 3.08 -26.96
CA ILE A 273 45.63 2.99 -26.82
C ILE A 273 46.34 3.72 -27.98
N LEU A 274 45.67 3.84 -29.14
CA LEU A 274 46.10 4.66 -30.28
C LEU A 274 46.28 6.16 -29.97
N THR A 275 45.42 6.79 -29.16
CA THR A 275 45.56 8.23 -28.87
C THR A 275 46.76 8.51 -27.96
N ILE A 276 47.10 7.57 -27.07
CA ILE A 276 48.30 7.66 -26.22
C ILE A 276 49.57 7.50 -27.06
N ILE A 277 49.59 6.52 -27.99
CA ILE A 277 50.74 6.30 -28.88
C ILE A 277 50.97 7.49 -29.81
N VAL A 278 49.91 8.07 -30.39
CA VAL A 278 50.03 9.24 -31.26
C VAL A 278 50.54 10.47 -30.50
N PHE A 279 50.08 10.70 -29.26
CA PHE A 279 50.58 11.81 -28.45
C PHE A 279 52.06 11.63 -28.07
N SER A 280 52.49 10.42 -27.72
CA SER A 280 53.91 10.13 -27.46
C SER A 280 54.79 10.28 -28.70
N PHE A 281 54.31 9.87 -29.89
CA PHE A 281 55.05 10.04 -31.14
C PHE A 281 55.18 11.51 -31.54
N CYS A 282 54.12 12.31 -31.37
CA CYS A 282 54.16 13.76 -31.60
C CYS A 282 55.14 14.46 -30.65
N LEU A 283 55.19 14.07 -29.38
CA LEU A 283 56.15 14.64 -28.41
C LEU A 283 57.60 14.31 -28.76
N ILE A 284 57.89 13.10 -29.27
CA ILE A 284 59.24 12.72 -29.71
C ILE A 284 59.67 13.50 -30.95
N LEU A 285 58.74 13.76 -31.89
CA LEU A 285 59.00 14.55 -33.11
C LEU A 285 59.20 16.06 -32.85
N THR A 286 58.77 16.58 -31.70
CA THR A 286 59.02 17.99 -31.31
C THR A 286 60.34 18.20 -30.57
N ILE A 287 61.02 17.11 -30.19
CA ILE A 287 62.28 17.13 -29.42
C ILE A 287 63.51 16.94 -30.34
N PHE A 288 63.31 16.50 -31.58
CA PHE A 288 64.32 16.44 -32.65
C PHE A 288 64.05 17.50 -33.72
#